data_AF-A0A2L0EWG9-F1
#
_entry.id   AF-A0A2L0EWG9-F1
#
_cell.length_a   1.000
_cell.length_b   1.000
_cell.length_c   1.000
_cell.angle_alpha   90.00
_cell.angle_beta   90.00
_cell.angle_gamma   90.00
#
_symmetry.space_group_name_H-M   'P 1'
#
loop_
_entity.id
_entity.type
_entity.pdbx_description
1 polymer ?
#
loop_
_entity_poly.entity_id
_entity_poly.type
_entity_poly.pdbx_seq_one_letter_code
_entity_poly.pdbx_strand_id
1 'polypeptide(L)'
;MKRDLKGYEPIEDFTCEGRQRLVEERGEEIRFLLEAAFEAFLDAEPYVNLAAFGFRGDEQVFEAVEWAITRFATGNIDPTKLRNGSRSFRLFTEVRFWLSQKVGLPGFRHILAAAKRPRSATPPEELPAAQAEPDAEVLDFGRALAGALPSFRERTCADLVGYWLEGTKRLRRDWFGWRERGELSEAAERRSKKQRSIHTHDAMFRFLCCFLQLVPAASSAAADLALEITSLSGCPDRPPYRVPDRDVCGELARFGVRGPRQVSVLRKQGAGSFLHRCLDRARADIDTVRGLLTSELTRKSLSLTTLHALEIEGDMALRARIDEVRSGADQEEYT
;
A
#
# COMPACT_ATOMS: atom_id res chain seq x y z
N MET A 1 -28.57 -31.39 24.98
CA MET A 1 -29.29 -30.19 25.46
C MET A 1 -29.20 -29.10 24.39
N LYS A 2 -30.25 -28.88 23.60
CA LYS A 2 -30.37 -27.70 22.72
C LYS A 2 -30.91 -26.55 23.58
N ARG A 3 -30.05 -25.61 23.98
CA ARG A 3 -30.50 -24.35 24.62
C ARG A 3 -31.13 -23.47 23.54
N ASP A 4 -32.40 -23.15 23.72
CA ASP A 4 -33.12 -22.13 22.96
C ASP A 4 -32.36 -20.78 23.03
N LEU A 5 -32.03 -20.20 21.88
CA LEU A 5 -31.42 -18.87 21.73
C LEU A 5 -32.44 -17.75 22.01
N LYS A 6 -33.01 -17.72 23.21
CA LYS A 6 -33.75 -16.55 23.71
C LYS A 6 -32.75 -15.47 24.15
N GLY A 7 -32.51 -14.52 23.25
CA GLY A 7 -32.13 -13.12 23.48
C GLY A 7 -30.91 -12.87 24.37
N TYR A 8 -29.80 -12.44 23.76
CA TYR A 8 -28.74 -11.74 24.50
C TYR A 8 -29.31 -10.49 25.18
N GLU A 9 -28.86 -10.22 26.40
CA GLU A 9 -29.27 -9.05 27.17
C GLU A 9 -28.91 -7.74 26.43
N PRO A 10 -29.85 -6.80 26.26
CA PRO A 10 -29.58 -5.54 25.58
C PRO A 10 -28.56 -4.70 26.34
N ILE A 11 -27.77 -3.92 25.62
CA ILE A 11 -26.90 -2.91 26.21
C ILE A 11 -27.68 -1.61 26.18
N GLU A 12 -28.06 -1.11 27.37
CA GLU A 12 -28.97 0.03 27.50
C GLU A 12 -28.25 1.37 27.27
N ASP A 13 -26.98 1.46 27.65
CA ASP A 13 -26.19 2.69 27.60
C ASP A 13 -24.93 2.51 26.75
N PHE A 14 -24.96 3.08 25.54
CA PHE A 14 -23.82 3.11 24.61
C PHE A 14 -22.94 4.36 24.74
N THR A 15 -23.18 5.21 25.74
CA THR A 15 -22.25 6.32 26.04
C THR A 15 -20.87 5.78 26.43
N CYS A 16 -19.86 6.65 26.46
CA CYS A 16 -18.54 6.26 26.95
C CYS A 16 -18.59 5.79 28.41
N GLU A 17 -19.31 6.53 29.26
CA GLU A 17 -19.47 6.22 30.68
C GLU A 17 -20.24 4.91 30.90
N GLY A 18 -21.36 4.72 30.17
CA GLY A 18 -22.16 3.50 30.26
C GLY A 18 -21.38 2.25 29.85
N ARG A 19 -20.63 2.31 28.76
CA ARG A 19 -19.80 1.18 28.30
C ARG A 19 -18.63 0.90 29.22
N GLN A 20 -18.00 1.93 29.77
CA GLN A 20 -16.94 1.76 30.75
C GLN A 20 -17.47 1.09 32.02
N ARG A 21 -18.59 1.58 32.56
CA ARG A 21 -19.26 0.96 33.72
C ARG A 21 -19.63 -0.49 33.46
N LEU A 22 -20.18 -0.80 32.27
CA LEU A 22 -20.52 -2.17 31.89
C LEU A 22 -19.29 -3.09 31.87
N VAL A 23 -18.14 -2.61 31.39
CA VAL A 23 -16.89 -3.37 31.41
C VAL A 23 -16.35 -3.54 32.84
N GLU A 24 -16.49 -2.54 33.70
CA GLU A 24 -16.09 -2.63 35.10
C GLU A 24 -16.96 -3.64 35.88
N GLU A 25 -18.27 -3.65 35.64
CA GLU A 25 -19.22 -4.52 36.33
C GLU A 25 -19.23 -5.95 35.78
N ARG A 26 -19.09 -6.11 34.46
CA ARG A 26 -19.30 -7.39 33.75
C ARG A 26 -18.13 -7.79 32.86
N GLY A 27 -16.94 -7.25 33.12
CA GLY A 27 -15.73 -7.49 32.32
C GLY A 27 -15.39 -8.96 32.15
N GLU A 28 -15.50 -9.77 33.21
CA GLU A 28 -15.23 -11.22 33.14
C GLU A 28 -16.17 -11.95 32.19
N GLU A 29 -17.47 -11.61 32.20
CA GLU A 29 -18.45 -12.20 31.31
C GLU A 29 -18.21 -11.77 29.86
N ILE A 30 -17.86 -10.49 29.65
CA ILE A 30 -17.51 -9.96 28.33
C ILE A 30 -16.24 -10.65 27.79
N ARG A 31 -15.21 -10.83 28.62
CA ARG A 31 -13.99 -11.58 28.27
C ARG A 31 -14.34 -12.99 27.84
N PHE A 32 -15.11 -13.70 28.65
CA PHE A 32 -15.54 -15.07 28.35
C PHE A 32 -16.27 -15.17 27.00
N LEU A 33 -17.19 -14.24 26.71
CA LEU A 33 -17.92 -14.22 25.43
C LEU A 33 -17.00 -13.94 24.24
N LEU A 34 -16.06 -13.00 24.40
CA LEU A 34 -15.10 -12.65 23.34
C LEU A 34 -14.12 -13.81 23.10
N GLU A 35 -13.56 -14.38 24.15
CA GLU A 35 -12.60 -15.49 24.10
C GLU A 35 -13.23 -16.69 23.38
N ALA A 36 -14.39 -17.15 23.84
CA ALA A 36 -15.11 -18.25 23.20
C ALA A 36 -15.48 -17.94 21.73
N ALA A 37 -15.81 -16.68 21.42
CA ALA A 37 -16.13 -16.28 20.05
C ALA A 37 -14.89 -16.23 19.15
N PHE A 38 -13.75 -15.72 19.64
CA PHE A 38 -12.49 -15.68 18.91
C PHE A 38 -11.96 -17.09 18.65
N GLU A 39 -12.01 -17.98 19.64
CA GLU A 39 -11.66 -19.40 19.47
C GLU A 39 -12.55 -20.06 18.41
N ALA A 40 -13.89 -19.95 18.55
CA ALA A 40 -14.82 -20.52 17.59
C ALA A 40 -14.66 -19.94 16.17
N PHE A 41 -14.26 -18.67 16.06
CA PHE A 41 -13.96 -18.05 14.77
C PHE A 41 -12.70 -18.62 14.13
N LEU A 42 -11.64 -18.87 14.91
CA LEU A 42 -10.41 -19.47 14.41
C LEU A 42 -10.63 -20.94 14.02
N ASP A 43 -11.43 -21.68 14.77
CA ASP A 43 -11.84 -23.04 14.41
C ASP A 43 -12.63 -23.07 13.09
N ALA A 44 -13.54 -22.12 12.89
CA ALA A 44 -14.36 -22.02 11.68
C ALA A 44 -13.58 -21.47 10.47
N GLU A 45 -12.52 -20.70 10.69
CA GLU A 45 -11.70 -20.08 9.66
C GLU A 45 -10.21 -20.44 9.90
N PRO A 46 -9.83 -21.73 9.77
CA PRO A 46 -8.53 -22.24 10.23
C PRO A 46 -7.32 -21.65 9.49
N TYR A 47 -7.55 -20.99 8.36
CA TYR A 47 -6.52 -20.32 7.58
C TYR A 47 -6.26 -18.87 8.01
N VAL A 48 -7.08 -18.33 8.92
CA VAL A 48 -6.98 -16.96 9.42
C VAL A 48 -6.11 -16.93 10.67
N ASN A 49 -5.11 -16.06 10.68
CA ASN A 49 -4.22 -15.85 11.84
C ASN A 49 -4.43 -14.43 12.41
N LEU A 50 -4.57 -14.32 13.74
CA LEU A 50 -4.79 -13.03 14.41
C LEU A 50 -3.61 -12.05 14.24
N ALA A 51 -2.40 -12.54 13.98
CA ALA A 51 -1.24 -11.72 13.60
C ALA A 51 -1.46 -10.89 12.34
N ALA A 52 -2.31 -11.34 11.41
CA ALA A 52 -2.69 -10.55 10.24
C ALA A 52 -3.47 -9.28 10.62
N PHE A 53 -4.12 -9.27 11.78
CA PHE A 53 -4.82 -8.12 12.36
C PHE A 53 -3.95 -7.31 13.32
N GLY A 54 -2.68 -7.70 13.48
CA GLY A 54 -1.69 -6.99 14.28
C GLY A 54 -1.52 -7.51 15.70
N PHE A 55 -2.16 -8.63 16.08
CA PHE A 55 -2.00 -9.27 17.38
C PHE A 55 -0.81 -10.25 17.34
N ARG A 56 0.30 -9.89 17.99
CA ARG A 56 1.60 -10.58 17.81
C ARG A 56 2.18 -11.13 19.11
N GLY A 57 1.47 -11.00 20.23
CA GLY A 57 1.87 -11.63 21.48
C GLY A 57 1.78 -13.16 21.40
N ASP A 58 2.34 -13.81 22.42
CA ASP A 58 2.28 -15.27 22.58
C ASP A 58 0.83 -15.75 22.80
N GLU A 59 0.00 -14.91 23.43
CA GLU A 59 -1.43 -15.14 23.66
C GLU A 59 -2.29 -14.24 22.76
N GLN A 60 -2.32 -14.51 21.45
CA GLN A 60 -2.99 -13.64 20.47
C GLN A 60 -4.50 -13.47 20.71
N VAL A 61 -5.17 -14.51 21.21
CA VAL A 61 -6.60 -14.46 21.54
C VAL A 61 -6.82 -13.49 22.71
N PHE A 62 -6.04 -13.63 23.78
CA PHE A 62 -6.08 -12.71 24.92
C PHE A 62 -5.82 -11.26 24.49
N GLU A 63 -4.80 -11.02 23.64
CA GLU A 63 -4.51 -9.69 23.10
C GLU A 63 -5.69 -9.11 22.31
N ALA A 64 -6.37 -9.94 21.51
CA ALA A 64 -7.55 -9.53 20.74
C ALA A 64 -8.77 -9.24 21.62
N VAL A 65 -8.97 -10.03 22.68
CA VAL A 65 -10.03 -9.84 23.69
C VAL A 65 -9.82 -8.52 24.43
N GLU A 66 -8.64 -8.29 24.99
CA GLU A 66 -8.33 -7.05 25.72
C GLU A 66 -8.39 -5.81 24.83
N TRP A 67 -7.97 -5.94 23.57
CA TRP A 67 -8.17 -4.88 22.59
C TRP A 67 -9.64 -4.60 22.31
N ALA A 68 -10.48 -5.62 22.14
CA ALA A 68 -11.91 -5.46 21.88
C ALA A 68 -12.63 -4.82 23.08
N ILE A 69 -12.29 -5.20 24.30
CA ILE A 69 -12.81 -4.60 25.55
C ILE A 69 -12.41 -3.14 25.64
N THR A 70 -11.11 -2.84 25.47
CA THR A 70 -10.62 -1.47 25.50
C THR A 70 -11.30 -0.62 24.42
N ARG A 71 -11.48 -1.18 23.22
CA ARG A 71 -12.17 -0.51 22.11
C ARG A 71 -13.65 -0.32 22.40
N PHE A 72 -14.31 -1.25 23.07
CA PHE A 72 -15.70 -1.13 23.50
C PHE A 72 -15.87 -0.08 24.59
N ALA A 73 -14.99 0.01 25.59
CA ALA A 73 -15.10 1.00 26.65
C ALA A 73 -14.83 2.43 26.14
N THR A 74 -13.76 2.59 25.34
CA THR A 74 -13.21 3.93 25.04
C THR A 74 -13.41 4.40 23.60
N GLY A 75 -13.68 3.48 22.67
CA GLY A 75 -13.78 3.80 21.25
C GLY A 75 -15.08 4.53 20.89
N ASN A 76 -15.13 5.26 19.79
CA ASN A 76 -16.38 5.82 19.29
C ASN A 76 -17.22 4.73 18.58
N ILE A 77 -18.21 4.16 19.28
CA ILE A 77 -19.15 3.18 18.72
C ILE A 77 -20.51 3.86 18.58
N ASP A 78 -20.96 4.00 17.34
CA ASP A 78 -22.25 4.58 17.02
C ASP A 78 -23.32 3.46 17.01
N PRO A 79 -24.21 3.40 18.01
CA PRO A 79 -25.21 2.34 18.11
C PRO A 79 -26.18 2.34 16.92
N THR A 80 -26.37 3.48 16.25
CA THR A 80 -27.28 3.58 15.09
C THR A 80 -26.77 2.77 13.89
N LYS A 81 -25.46 2.52 13.83
CA LYS A 81 -24.80 1.73 12.78
C LYS A 81 -24.71 0.24 13.11
N LEU A 82 -25.06 -0.16 14.33
CA LEU A 82 -25.14 -1.56 14.73
C LEU A 82 -26.45 -2.18 14.21
N ARG A 83 -26.40 -3.46 13.84
CA ARG A 83 -27.62 -4.22 13.50
C ARG A 83 -28.52 -4.28 14.74
N ASN A 84 -29.84 -4.34 14.54
CA ASN A 84 -30.80 -4.29 15.65
C ASN A 84 -30.57 -5.36 16.74
N GLY A 85 -30.05 -6.55 16.37
CA GLY A 85 -29.71 -7.60 17.33
C GLY A 85 -28.34 -7.44 18.02
N SER A 86 -27.46 -6.61 17.49
CA SER A 86 -26.08 -6.40 17.97
C SER A 86 -25.99 -5.31 19.04
N ARG A 87 -27.11 -4.67 19.41
CA ARG A 87 -27.20 -3.73 20.55
C ARG A 87 -27.42 -4.48 21.87
N SER A 88 -26.69 -5.58 22.06
CA SER A 88 -26.82 -6.52 23.16
C SER A 88 -25.48 -7.19 23.42
N PHE A 89 -25.39 -8.05 24.43
CA PHE A 89 -24.22 -8.90 24.68
C PHE A 89 -23.84 -9.77 23.46
N ARG A 90 -24.73 -9.93 22.48
CA ARG A 90 -24.43 -10.53 21.18
C ARG A 90 -23.25 -9.84 20.48
N LEU A 91 -23.07 -8.53 20.67
CA LEU A 91 -21.96 -7.80 20.04
C LEU A 91 -20.60 -8.45 20.32
N PHE A 92 -20.42 -8.97 21.53
CA PHE A 92 -19.19 -9.61 21.97
C PHE A 92 -18.95 -10.97 21.30
N THR A 93 -19.95 -11.55 20.64
CA THR A 93 -19.79 -12.77 19.82
C THR A 93 -19.55 -12.48 18.35
N GLU A 94 -19.58 -11.21 17.93
CA GLU A 94 -19.39 -10.79 16.54
C GLU A 94 -17.92 -10.49 16.22
N VAL A 95 -17.06 -11.52 16.21
CA VAL A 95 -15.60 -11.36 15.94
C VAL A 95 -15.29 -10.56 14.68
N ARG A 96 -16.06 -10.77 13.61
CA ARG A 96 -15.89 -10.04 12.34
C ARG A 96 -16.08 -8.52 12.51
N PHE A 97 -17.00 -8.11 13.39
CA PHE A 97 -17.17 -6.69 13.74
C PHE A 97 -15.90 -6.15 14.41
N TRP A 98 -15.40 -6.82 15.45
CA TRP A 98 -14.20 -6.40 16.19
C TRP A 98 -12.96 -6.32 15.30
N LEU A 99 -12.68 -7.36 14.53
CA LEU A 99 -11.55 -7.35 13.60
C LEU A 99 -11.68 -6.24 12.55
N SER A 100 -12.89 -5.98 12.03
CA SER A 100 -13.12 -4.86 11.09
C SER A 100 -12.92 -3.48 11.73
N GLN A 101 -13.16 -3.32 13.03
CA GLN A 101 -12.86 -2.09 13.76
C GLN A 101 -11.35 -1.86 13.92
N LYS A 102 -10.55 -2.94 14.00
CA LYS A 102 -9.08 -2.85 14.14
C LYS A 102 -8.41 -2.38 12.85
N VAL A 103 -8.74 -3.00 11.73
CA VAL A 103 -8.04 -2.83 10.44
C VAL A 103 -8.84 -2.09 9.37
N GLY A 104 -10.09 -1.70 9.69
CA GLY A 104 -11.06 -1.19 8.73
C GLY A 104 -11.72 -2.30 7.91
N LEU A 105 -12.94 -2.07 7.46
CA LEU A 105 -13.70 -3.05 6.67
C LEU A 105 -12.98 -3.47 5.37
N PRO A 106 -12.35 -2.57 4.58
CA PRO A 106 -11.56 -2.98 3.42
C PRO A 106 -10.37 -3.88 3.79
N GLY A 107 -9.65 -3.54 4.86
CA GLY A 107 -8.51 -4.33 5.35
C GLY A 107 -8.93 -5.71 5.83
N PHE A 108 -10.04 -5.78 6.58
CA PHE A 108 -10.61 -7.05 7.05
C PHE A 108 -10.98 -7.99 5.90
N ARG A 109 -11.67 -7.46 4.87
CA ARG A 109 -12.02 -8.24 3.67
C ARG A 109 -10.79 -8.75 2.94
N HIS A 110 -9.77 -7.90 2.79
CA HIS A 110 -8.51 -8.29 2.16
C HIS A 110 -7.79 -9.41 2.92
N ILE A 111 -7.72 -9.33 4.26
CA ILE A 111 -7.09 -10.36 5.10
C ILE A 111 -7.83 -11.69 4.98
N LEU A 112 -9.17 -11.69 5.05
CA LEU A 112 -9.94 -12.93 4.89
C LEU A 112 -9.81 -13.53 3.51
N ALA A 113 -9.84 -12.71 2.46
CA ALA A 113 -9.65 -13.18 1.10
C ALA A 113 -8.26 -13.80 0.92
N ALA A 114 -7.21 -13.16 1.44
CA ALA A 114 -5.85 -13.67 1.40
C ALA A 114 -5.67 -14.99 2.17
N ALA A 115 -6.37 -15.14 3.31
CA ALA A 115 -6.36 -16.37 4.10
C ALA A 115 -7.07 -17.54 3.39
N LYS A 116 -8.14 -17.28 2.64
CA LYS A 116 -8.92 -18.31 1.93
C LYS A 116 -8.32 -18.77 0.61
N ARG A 117 -7.30 -18.07 0.10
CA ARG A 117 -6.57 -18.54 -1.08
C ARG A 117 -5.90 -19.87 -0.73
N PRO A 118 -6.14 -20.94 -1.51
CA PRO A 118 -5.47 -22.21 -1.27
C PRO A 118 -3.96 -22.00 -1.41
N ARG A 119 -3.26 -21.94 -0.27
CA ARG A 119 -1.86 -22.32 -0.24
C ARG A 119 -1.84 -23.80 -0.62
N SER A 120 -1.06 -24.17 -1.62
CA SER A 120 -0.87 -25.57 -2.02
C SER A 120 -0.76 -26.44 -0.79
N ALA A 121 -1.61 -27.46 -0.73
CA ALA A 121 -1.84 -28.29 0.44
C ALA A 121 -0.58 -29.10 0.79
N THR A 122 0.25 -28.53 1.67
CA THR A 122 1.20 -29.32 2.46
C THR A 122 1.17 -28.72 3.87
N PRO A 123 0.80 -29.50 4.91
CA PRO A 123 0.78 -29.00 6.29
C PRO A 123 2.18 -28.54 6.70
N PRO A 124 2.33 -27.51 7.55
CA PRO A 124 3.62 -27.16 8.13
C PRO A 124 3.95 -28.21 9.19
N GLU A 125 4.47 -29.35 8.73
CA GLU A 125 5.47 -30.08 9.49
C GLU A 125 6.60 -29.08 9.78
N GLU A 126 7.19 -29.11 10.98
CA GLU A 126 8.33 -28.27 11.35
C GLU A 126 9.47 -28.47 10.35
N LEU A 127 9.42 -27.74 9.24
CA LEU A 127 10.42 -27.81 8.20
C LEU A 127 11.57 -26.91 8.62
N PRO A 128 12.80 -27.42 8.61
CA PRO A 128 13.99 -26.64 8.89
C PRO A 128 14.01 -25.45 7.93
N ALA A 129 14.66 -24.37 8.33
CA ALA A 129 14.83 -23.13 7.57
C ALA A 129 15.45 -23.36 6.17
N ALA A 130 14.68 -23.91 5.25
CA ALA A 130 14.95 -24.02 3.83
C ALA A 130 14.07 -22.95 3.19
N GLN A 131 14.68 -21.79 2.98
CA GLN A 131 14.15 -20.77 2.08
C GLN A 131 13.87 -21.48 0.76
N ALA A 132 12.59 -21.60 0.37
CA ALA A 132 12.26 -22.00 -0.98
C ALA A 132 12.96 -20.99 -1.90
N GLU A 133 13.95 -21.46 -2.67
CA GLU A 133 14.66 -20.65 -3.65
C GLU A 133 13.62 -19.97 -4.54
N PRO A 134 13.69 -18.64 -4.74
CA PRO A 134 12.75 -17.95 -5.59
C PRO A 134 12.81 -18.52 -7.01
N ASP A 135 11.65 -18.59 -7.67
CA ASP A 135 11.53 -19.04 -9.05
C ASP A 135 12.55 -18.31 -9.94
N ALA A 136 13.16 -19.03 -10.90
CA ALA A 136 14.14 -18.50 -11.82
C ALA A 136 13.62 -17.24 -12.55
N GLU A 137 12.33 -17.20 -12.90
CA GLU A 137 11.71 -16.04 -13.55
C GLU A 137 11.59 -14.83 -12.61
N VAL A 138 11.34 -15.06 -11.32
CA VAL A 138 11.33 -14.01 -10.29
C VAL A 138 12.75 -13.49 -10.07
N LEU A 139 13.76 -14.38 -10.04
CA LEU A 139 15.17 -13.99 -9.96
C LEU A 139 15.61 -13.18 -11.19
N ASP A 140 15.18 -13.54 -12.39
CA ASP A 140 15.43 -12.76 -13.62
C ASP A 140 14.78 -11.39 -13.57
N PHE A 141 13.55 -11.29 -13.05
CA PHE A 141 12.92 -10.00 -12.81
C PHE A 141 13.70 -9.17 -11.78
N GLY A 142 14.19 -9.80 -10.71
CA GLY A 142 15.07 -9.17 -9.74
C GLY A 142 16.37 -8.65 -10.37
N ARG A 143 17.01 -9.43 -11.25
CA ARG A 143 18.17 -9.02 -12.04
C ARG A 143 17.85 -7.82 -12.94
N ALA A 144 16.67 -7.80 -13.58
CA ALA A 144 16.23 -6.69 -14.40
C ALA A 144 16.01 -5.40 -13.59
N LEU A 145 15.41 -5.51 -12.39
CA LEU A 145 15.28 -4.37 -11.46
C LEU A 145 16.66 -3.86 -11.04
N ALA A 146 17.56 -4.76 -10.66
CA ALA A 146 18.92 -4.41 -10.28
C ALA A 146 19.67 -3.73 -11.42
N GLY A 147 19.50 -4.20 -12.66
CA GLY A 147 20.07 -3.59 -13.87
C GLY A 147 19.58 -2.17 -14.14
N ALA A 148 18.41 -1.77 -13.63
CA ALA A 148 17.90 -0.41 -13.75
C ALA A 148 18.47 0.56 -12.69
N LEU A 149 19.02 0.05 -11.59
CA LEU A 149 19.52 0.87 -10.48
C LEU A 149 20.68 1.79 -10.85
N PRO A 150 21.68 1.39 -11.65
CA PRO A 150 22.74 2.30 -12.09
C PRO A 150 22.18 3.53 -12.81
N SER A 151 21.30 3.32 -13.79
CA SER A 151 20.65 4.41 -14.54
C SER A 151 19.80 5.30 -13.62
N PHE A 152 19.06 4.70 -12.68
CA PHE A 152 18.28 5.46 -11.70
C PHE A 152 19.16 6.32 -10.77
N ARG A 153 20.28 5.76 -10.30
CA ARG A 153 21.26 6.46 -9.45
C ARG A 153 21.94 7.61 -10.19
N GLU A 154 22.28 7.44 -11.46
CA GLU A 154 22.89 8.52 -12.27
C GLU A 154 21.93 9.69 -12.51
N ARG A 155 20.63 9.41 -12.50
CA ARG A 155 19.56 10.37 -12.82
C ARG A 155 18.86 10.96 -11.62
N THR A 156 19.20 10.55 -10.40
CA THR A 156 18.54 11.01 -9.17
C THR A 156 19.53 11.16 -8.01
N CYS A 157 19.10 11.81 -6.92
CA CYS A 157 19.90 11.94 -5.71
C CYS A 157 19.71 10.74 -4.77
N ALA A 158 20.56 10.64 -3.75
CA ALA A 158 20.56 9.54 -2.79
C ALA A 158 19.22 9.42 -2.03
N ASP A 159 18.61 10.53 -1.61
CA ASP A 159 17.32 10.50 -0.93
C ASP A 159 16.20 9.93 -1.81
N LEU A 160 16.21 10.19 -3.12
CA LEU A 160 15.23 9.59 -4.04
C LEU A 160 15.43 8.07 -4.17
N VAL A 161 16.68 7.60 -4.15
CA VAL A 161 16.96 6.15 -4.08
C VAL A 161 16.44 5.56 -2.77
N GLY A 162 16.67 6.23 -1.63
CA GLY A 162 16.14 5.84 -0.33
C GLY A 162 14.61 5.81 -0.31
N TYR A 163 13.94 6.83 -0.85
CA TYR A 163 12.48 6.88 -0.95
C TYR A 163 11.91 5.77 -1.84
N TRP A 164 12.59 5.40 -2.93
CA TRP A 164 12.20 4.27 -3.77
C TRP A 164 12.33 2.94 -3.01
N LEU A 165 13.44 2.73 -2.29
CA LEU A 165 13.64 1.54 -1.46
C LEU A 165 12.55 1.40 -0.40
N GLU A 166 12.16 2.51 0.25
CA GLU A 166 11.03 2.52 1.19
C GLU A 166 9.69 2.20 0.51
N GLY A 167 9.40 2.83 -0.63
CA GLY A 167 8.15 2.62 -1.39
C GLY A 167 7.97 1.20 -1.91
N THR A 168 9.06 0.52 -2.23
CA THR A 168 9.07 -0.84 -2.79
C THR A 168 9.32 -1.93 -1.76
N LYS A 169 9.55 -1.58 -0.48
CA LYS A 169 9.93 -2.53 0.58
C LYS A 169 9.03 -3.78 0.63
N ARG A 170 7.71 -3.59 0.55
CA ARG A 170 6.77 -4.72 0.58
C ARG A 170 6.92 -5.62 -0.65
N LEU A 171 7.00 -5.03 -1.84
CA LEU A 171 7.19 -5.80 -3.08
C LEU A 171 8.50 -6.58 -3.06
N ARG A 172 9.61 -5.93 -2.68
CA ARG A 172 10.93 -6.56 -2.61
C ARG A 172 10.98 -7.70 -1.59
N ARG A 173 10.32 -7.52 -0.44
CA ARG A 173 10.19 -8.59 0.56
C ARG A 173 9.37 -9.75 0.01
N ASP A 174 8.22 -9.45 -0.61
CA ASP A 174 7.28 -10.46 -1.06
C ASP A 174 7.83 -11.26 -2.25
N TRP A 175 8.65 -10.63 -3.11
CA TRP A 175 9.26 -11.28 -4.30
C TRP A 175 10.63 -11.91 -4.04
N PHE A 176 11.47 -11.26 -3.24
CA PHE A 176 12.90 -11.63 -3.12
C PHE A 176 13.33 -11.92 -1.68
N GLY A 177 12.42 -11.82 -0.71
CA GLY A 177 12.77 -11.92 0.71
C GLY A 177 13.59 -10.74 1.24
N TRP A 178 13.84 -9.70 0.43
CA TRP A 178 14.69 -8.56 0.76
C TRP A 178 13.95 -7.57 1.67
N ARG A 179 14.47 -7.31 2.89
CA ARG A 179 13.75 -6.61 3.97
C ARG A 179 14.29 -5.22 4.28
N GLU A 180 15.45 -4.90 3.73
CA GLU A 180 16.23 -3.72 4.05
C GLU A 180 15.49 -2.46 3.60
N ARG A 181 15.61 -1.45 4.46
CA ARG A 181 15.01 -0.14 4.28
C ARG A 181 15.90 0.74 3.42
N GLY A 182 15.30 1.77 2.84
CA GLY A 182 16.08 2.83 2.22
C GLY A 182 16.72 3.69 3.30
N GLU A 183 18.01 3.97 3.16
CA GLU A 183 18.67 5.00 3.96
C GLU A 183 18.25 6.37 3.44
N LEU A 184 17.84 7.25 4.35
CA LEU A 184 17.43 8.62 4.06
C LEU A 184 18.33 9.57 4.85
N SER A 185 18.59 10.75 4.29
CA SER A 185 19.22 11.83 5.04
C SER A 185 18.37 12.21 6.26
N GLU A 186 18.99 12.73 7.32
CA GLU A 186 18.23 13.20 8.50
C GLU A 186 17.17 14.24 8.11
N ALA A 187 17.47 15.08 7.13
CA ALA A 187 16.55 16.10 6.63
C ALA A 187 15.34 15.49 5.91
N ALA A 188 15.52 14.36 5.21
CA ALA A 188 14.46 13.59 4.59
C ALA A 188 13.62 12.80 5.60
N GLU A 189 14.24 12.27 6.66
CA GLU A 189 13.56 11.53 7.73
C GLU A 189 12.63 12.42 8.56
N ARG A 190 13.08 13.64 8.90
CA ARG A 190 12.31 14.63 9.69
C ARG A 190 11.10 15.21 8.94
N ARG A 191 10.90 14.87 7.67
CA ARG A 191 9.76 15.35 6.87
C ARG A 191 8.44 14.74 7.37
N SER A 192 7.36 15.51 7.18
CA SER A 192 6.01 15.04 7.49
C SER A 192 5.67 13.75 6.73
N LYS A 193 4.77 12.92 7.28
CA LYS A 193 4.27 11.71 6.61
C LYS A 193 3.75 12.00 5.19
N LYS A 194 3.04 13.12 5.02
CA LYS A 194 2.52 13.56 3.71
C LYS A 194 3.65 13.85 2.71
N GLN A 195 4.67 14.60 3.11
CA GLN A 195 5.81 14.91 2.24
C GLN A 195 6.60 13.65 1.86
N ARG A 196 6.86 12.76 2.83
CA ARG A 196 7.53 11.48 2.54
C ARG A 196 6.74 10.66 1.54
N SER A 197 5.41 10.58 1.69
CA SER A 197 4.53 9.92 0.73
C SER A 197 4.65 10.50 -0.68
N ILE A 198 4.71 11.83 -0.82
CA ILE A 198 4.88 12.50 -2.11
C ILE A 198 6.22 12.13 -2.74
N HIS A 199 7.32 12.21 -1.97
CA HIS A 199 8.66 11.88 -2.48
C HIS A 199 8.85 10.40 -2.80
N THR A 200 8.22 9.51 -2.04
CA THR A 200 8.16 8.07 -2.37
C THR A 200 7.49 7.84 -3.73
N HIS A 201 6.34 8.46 -3.99
CA HIS A 201 5.66 8.28 -5.27
C HIS A 201 6.38 8.94 -6.44
N ASP A 202 7.06 10.07 -6.22
CA ASP A 202 7.97 10.67 -7.21
C ASP A 202 9.11 9.71 -7.55
N ALA A 203 9.81 9.19 -6.53
CA ALA A 203 10.90 8.25 -6.70
C ALA A 203 10.46 6.96 -7.43
N MET A 204 9.30 6.41 -7.07
CA MET A 204 8.74 5.23 -7.74
C MET A 204 8.43 5.50 -9.22
N PHE A 205 7.87 6.66 -9.56
CA PHE A 205 7.63 7.04 -10.95
C PHE A 205 8.94 7.17 -11.74
N ARG A 206 9.95 7.85 -11.19
CA ARG A 206 11.25 8.04 -11.85
C ARG A 206 11.98 6.72 -12.06
N PHE A 207 11.96 5.83 -11.05
CA PHE A 207 12.52 4.48 -11.19
C PHE A 207 11.78 3.71 -12.29
N LEU A 208 10.45 3.76 -12.33
CA LEU A 208 9.66 3.08 -13.33
C LEU A 208 10.01 3.54 -14.76
N CYS A 209 10.25 4.85 -14.95
CA CYS A 209 10.72 5.38 -16.23
C CYS A 209 12.07 4.80 -16.66
N CYS A 210 12.99 4.59 -15.71
CA CYS A 210 14.30 3.98 -15.97
C CYS A 210 14.17 2.48 -16.25
N PHE A 211 13.42 1.76 -15.42
CA PHE A 211 13.19 0.32 -15.54
C PHE A 211 12.52 -0.06 -16.87
N LEU A 212 11.51 0.71 -17.29
CA LEU A 212 10.82 0.54 -18.56
C LEU A 212 11.56 1.15 -19.76
N GLN A 213 12.79 1.66 -19.54
CA GLN A 213 13.63 2.28 -20.57
C GLN A 213 12.90 3.38 -21.37
N LEU A 214 12.09 4.19 -20.70
CA LEU A 214 11.28 5.24 -21.33
C LEU A 214 12.07 6.53 -21.55
N VAL A 215 13.24 6.68 -20.93
CA VAL A 215 14.08 7.87 -21.08
C VAL A 215 14.95 7.69 -22.32
N PRO A 216 14.69 8.41 -23.42
CA PRO A 216 15.46 8.27 -24.64
C PRO A 216 16.88 8.85 -24.46
N ALA A 217 17.81 8.46 -25.33
CA ALA A 217 19.14 9.07 -25.36
C ALA A 217 19.09 10.54 -25.85
N ALA A 218 18.10 10.90 -26.67
CA ALA A 218 17.86 12.25 -27.12
C ALA A 218 16.35 12.47 -27.35
N SER A 219 15.74 13.33 -26.53
CA SER A 219 14.34 13.73 -26.67
C SER A 219 14.17 14.76 -27.80
N SER A 220 13.29 14.47 -28.76
CA SER A 220 12.91 15.41 -29.84
C SER A 220 11.70 16.28 -29.48
N ALA A 221 10.91 15.89 -28.47
CA ALA A 221 9.78 16.66 -27.97
C ALA A 221 10.20 17.56 -26.80
N ALA A 222 9.80 18.83 -26.84
CA ALA A 222 10.12 19.82 -25.82
C ALA A 222 9.64 19.40 -24.41
N ALA A 223 8.46 18.76 -24.34
CA ALA A 223 7.86 18.31 -23.08
C ALA A 223 8.65 17.14 -22.45
N ASP A 224 9.03 16.14 -23.25
CA ASP A 224 9.84 15.01 -22.81
C ASP A 224 11.22 15.49 -22.35
N LEU A 225 11.86 16.38 -23.12
CA LEU A 225 13.15 16.96 -22.73
C LEU A 225 13.06 17.79 -21.44
N ALA A 226 11.99 18.56 -21.27
CA ALA A 226 11.78 19.34 -20.04
C ALA A 226 11.64 18.43 -18.81
N LEU A 227 10.87 17.34 -18.90
CA LEU A 227 10.80 16.35 -17.83
C LEU A 227 12.16 15.70 -17.58
N GLU A 228 12.85 15.32 -18.66
CA GLU A 228 14.15 14.65 -18.59
C GLU A 228 15.16 15.50 -17.83
N ILE A 229 15.38 16.75 -18.25
CA ILE A 229 16.36 17.63 -17.62
C ILE A 229 15.93 18.01 -16.20
N THR A 230 14.65 18.28 -15.96
CA THR A 230 14.22 18.71 -14.62
C THR A 230 14.23 17.57 -13.61
N SER A 231 13.72 16.39 -13.98
CA SER A 231 13.28 15.36 -13.03
C SER A 231 13.94 13.99 -13.27
N LEU A 232 14.55 13.75 -14.44
CA LEU A 232 15.24 12.49 -14.77
C LEU A 232 16.71 12.73 -15.14
N SER A 233 17.28 13.78 -14.56
CA SER A 233 18.70 14.12 -14.57
C SER A 233 19.16 14.37 -13.14
N GLY A 234 20.46 14.22 -12.89
CA GLY A 234 21.06 14.36 -11.56
C GLY A 234 20.57 15.64 -10.86
N CYS A 235 20.03 15.47 -9.65
CA CYS A 235 19.44 16.56 -8.88
C CYS A 235 20.19 16.73 -7.54
N PRO A 236 20.10 17.91 -6.90
CA PRO A 236 20.64 18.06 -5.56
C PRO A 236 19.85 17.20 -4.56
N ASP A 237 20.54 16.72 -3.51
CA ASP A 237 19.94 15.91 -2.45
C ASP A 237 19.13 16.75 -1.46
N ARG A 238 18.16 17.49 -1.99
CA ARG A 238 17.22 18.33 -1.24
C ARG A 238 15.93 18.57 -2.04
N PRO A 239 14.76 18.66 -1.37
CA PRO A 239 13.51 19.01 -2.03
C PRO A 239 13.60 20.35 -2.78
N PRO A 240 12.95 20.49 -3.96
CA PRO A 240 12.02 19.55 -4.60
C PRO A 240 12.67 18.38 -5.40
N TYR A 241 13.92 18.01 -5.12
CA TYR A 241 14.66 16.90 -5.76
C TYR A 241 14.59 16.95 -7.29
N ARG A 242 14.74 18.16 -7.85
CA ARG A 242 14.72 18.42 -9.29
C ARG A 242 15.60 19.61 -9.62
N VAL A 243 16.06 19.70 -10.86
CA VAL A 243 16.73 20.90 -11.38
C VAL A 243 15.71 22.03 -11.45
N PRO A 244 16.01 23.25 -10.95
CA PRO A 244 15.09 24.36 -11.02
C PRO A 244 14.72 24.74 -12.46
N ASP A 245 13.42 25.00 -12.71
CA ASP A 245 12.90 25.35 -14.05
C ASP A 245 13.66 26.51 -14.73
N ARG A 246 14.17 27.46 -13.95
CA ARG A 246 14.95 28.61 -14.47
C ARG A 246 16.29 28.20 -15.08
N ASP A 247 16.90 27.13 -14.56
CA ASP A 247 18.21 26.65 -14.99
C ASP A 247 18.10 25.80 -16.27
N VAL A 248 16.87 25.36 -16.61
CA VAL A 248 16.57 24.54 -17.81
C VAL A 248 16.17 25.39 -19.02
N CYS A 249 15.86 26.68 -18.84
CA CYS A 249 15.39 27.56 -19.92
C CYS A 249 16.34 27.59 -21.13
N GLY A 250 17.66 27.62 -20.89
CA GLY A 250 18.67 27.68 -21.96
C GLY A 250 18.63 26.45 -22.87
N GLU A 251 18.51 25.26 -22.29
CA GLU A 251 18.44 23.99 -23.02
C GLU A 251 17.17 23.85 -23.88
N LEU A 252 16.09 24.53 -23.46
CA LEU A 252 14.80 24.53 -24.16
C LEU A 252 14.62 25.71 -25.12
N ALA A 253 15.59 26.63 -25.22
CA ALA A 253 15.49 27.81 -26.08
C ALA A 253 15.28 27.44 -27.56
N ARG A 254 15.87 26.33 -28.00
CA ARG A 254 15.68 25.77 -29.36
C ARG A 254 14.23 25.38 -29.69
N PHE A 255 13.39 25.19 -28.67
CA PHE A 255 11.95 24.94 -28.79
C PHE A 255 11.10 26.21 -28.60
N GLY A 256 11.73 27.39 -28.58
CA GLY A 256 11.04 28.67 -28.40
C GLY A 256 10.62 28.96 -26.95
N VAL A 257 11.15 28.22 -25.97
CA VAL A 257 10.88 28.42 -24.55
C VAL A 257 11.63 29.65 -24.04
N ARG A 258 10.91 30.60 -23.44
CA ARG A 258 11.43 31.91 -23.02
C ARG A 258 11.51 32.11 -21.51
N GLY A 259 11.00 31.16 -20.72
CA GLY A 259 11.03 31.32 -19.27
C GLY A 259 10.51 30.15 -18.45
N PRO A 260 10.71 30.20 -17.13
CA PRO A 260 10.50 29.07 -16.22
C PRO A 260 9.05 28.60 -16.15
N ARG A 261 8.07 29.50 -16.35
CA ARG A 261 6.65 29.09 -16.43
C ARG A 261 6.38 28.12 -17.57
N GLN A 262 6.96 28.36 -18.74
CA GLN A 262 6.80 27.47 -19.90
C GLN A 262 7.52 26.14 -19.68
N VAL A 263 8.70 26.16 -19.05
CA VAL A 263 9.40 24.93 -18.60
C VAL A 263 8.51 24.12 -17.68
N SER A 264 7.86 24.75 -16.70
CA SER A 264 6.96 24.07 -15.76
C SER A 264 5.76 23.41 -16.46
N VAL A 265 5.17 24.10 -17.44
CA VAL A 265 4.08 23.53 -18.27
C VAL A 265 4.57 22.33 -19.08
N LEU A 266 5.73 22.47 -19.74
CA LEU A 266 6.33 21.39 -20.53
C LEU A 266 6.71 20.19 -19.66
N ARG A 267 7.28 20.40 -18.46
CA ARG A 267 7.59 19.33 -17.50
C ARG A 267 6.33 18.55 -17.13
N LYS A 268 5.23 19.24 -16.85
CA LYS A 268 3.94 18.60 -16.52
C LYS A 268 3.37 17.80 -17.69
N GLN A 269 3.46 18.34 -18.90
CA GLN A 269 3.07 17.63 -20.13
C GLN A 269 3.95 16.38 -20.35
N GLY A 270 5.26 16.51 -20.17
CA GLY A 270 6.19 15.38 -20.24
C GLY A 270 5.87 14.32 -19.19
N ALA A 271 5.61 14.73 -17.94
CA ALA A 271 5.20 13.82 -16.87
C ALA A 271 3.95 13.02 -17.25
N GLY A 272 2.94 13.67 -17.83
CA GLY A 272 1.74 13.00 -18.33
C GLY A 272 2.02 12.02 -19.47
N SER A 273 2.83 12.42 -20.45
CA SER A 273 3.31 11.56 -21.55
C SER A 273 4.01 10.29 -21.04
N PHE A 274 4.94 10.44 -20.10
CA PHE A 274 5.64 9.31 -19.49
C PHE A 274 4.71 8.41 -18.67
N LEU A 275 3.76 8.97 -17.92
CA LEU A 275 2.76 8.18 -17.20
C LEU A 275 1.90 7.33 -18.14
N HIS A 276 1.46 7.89 -19.26
CA HIS A 276 0.74 7.12 -20.29
C HIS A 276 1.59 5.95 -20.79
N ARG A 277 2.86 6.19 -21.13
CA ARG A 277 3.78 5.13 -21.56
C ARG A 277 4.00 4.05 -20.48
N CYS A 278 4.12 4.43 -19.21
CA CYS A 278 4.20 3.47 -18.10
C CYS A 278 2.94 2.60 -18.03
N LEU A 279 1.75 3.21 -18.11
CA LEU A 279 0.47 2.51 -18.07
C LEU A 279 0.26 1.60 -19.28
N ASP A 280 0.70 2.02 -20.48
CA ASP A 280 0.63 1.21 -21.70
C ASP A 280 1.54 -0.01 -21.59
N ARG A 281 2.78 0.16 -21.10
CA ARG A 281 3.73 -0.94 -20.90
C ARG A 281 3.26 -1.96 -19.87
N ALA A 282 2.57 -1.52 -18.82
CA ALA A 282 2.02 -2.41 -17.81
C ALA A 282 0.93 -3.35 -18.33
N ARG A 283 0.31 -3.04 -19.48
CA ARG A 283 -0.73 -3.86 -20.12
C ARG A 283 -0.23 -4.76 -21.23
N ALA A 284 1.01 -4.58 -21.69
CA ALA A 284 1.46 -5.16 -22.96
C ALA A 284 1.78 -6.67 -22.89
N ASP A 285 1.95 -7.26 -21.70
CA ASP A 285 2.48 -8.62 -21.55
C ASP A 285 2.02 -9.30 -20.24
N ILE A 286 0.72 -9.25 -19.90
CA ILE A 286 0.24 -9.80 -18.63
C ILE A 286 0.28 -11.34 -18.55
N ASP A 287 0.52 -12.02 -19.67
CA ASP A 287 0.51 -13.49 -19.75
C ASP A 287 1.84 -14.12 -19.29
N THR A 288 2.88 -13.32 -19.03
CA THR A 288 4.17 -13.78 -18.50
C THR A 288 4.35 -13.38 -17.04
N VAL A 289 5.10 -14.17 -16.26
CA VAL A 289 5.46 -13.81 -14.88
C VAL A 289 6.14 -12.45 -14.83
N ARG A 290 7.03 -12.17 -15.80
CA ARG A 290 7.70 -10.87 -15.93
C ARG A 290 6.71 -9.73 -16.09
N GLY A 291 5.70 -9.87 -16.94
CA GLY A 291 4.74 -8.81 -17.16
C GLY A 291 3.71 -8.69 -16.02
N LEU A 292 3.34 -9.79 -15.35
CA LEU A 292 2.58 -9.73 -14.09
C LEU A 292 3.31 -8.93 -13.01
N LEU A 293 4.61 -9.21 -12.81
CA LEU A 293 5.44 -8.47 -11.85
C LEU A 293 5.64 -7.00 -12.26
N THR A 294 5.79 -6.73 -13.56
CA THR A 294 5.88 -5.37 -14.11
C THR A 294 4.57 -4.60 -13.90
N SER A 295 3.43 -5.25 -14.12
CA SER A 295 2.10 -4.70 -13.89
C SER A 295 1.89 -4.38 -12.42
N GLU A 296 2.24 -5.30 -11.51
CA GLU A 296 2.15 -5.06 -10.06
C GLU A 296 3.08 -3.92 -9.60
N LEU A 297 4.33 -3.89 -10.08
CA LEU A 297 5.25 -2.78 -9.81
C LEU A 297 4.64 -1.44 -10.25
N THR A 298 4.08 -1.39 -11.46
CA THR A 298 3.46 -0.18 -12.01
C THR A 298 2.26 0.24 -11.16
N ARG A 299 1.40 -0.70 -10.80
CA ARG A 299 0.20 -0.47 -9.99
C ARG A 299 0.50 0.11 -8.61
N LYS A 300 1.57 -0.37 -7.96
CA LYS A 300 2.02 0.19 -6.68
C LYS A 300 2.73 1.53 -6.83
N SER A 301 3.46 1.71 -7.94
CA SER A 301 4.21 2.95 -8.21
C SER A 301 3.29 4.13 -8.55
N LEU A 302 2.20 3.86 -9.26
CA LEU A 302 1.30 4.89 -9.78
C LEU A 302 0.02 5.01 -8.93
N SER A 303 -0.22 6.21 -8.42
CA SER A 303 -1.39 6.54 -7.62
C SER A 303 -1.80 8.00 -7.80
N LEU A 304 -2.91 8.41 -7.17
CA LEU A 304 -3.25 9.83 -7.06
C LEU A 304 -2.13 10.67 -6.41
N THR A 305 -1.36 10.06 -5.50
CA THR A 305 -0.21 10.75 -4.89
C THR A 305 0.92 10.96 -5.90
N THR A 306 1.06 10.09 -6.89
CA THR A 306 2.00 10.29 -8.01
C THR A 306 1.59 11.51 -8.85
N LEU A 307 0.29 11.69 -9.13
CA LEU A 307 -0.20 12.88 -9.82
C LEU A 307 0.06 14.16 -9.02
N HIS A 308 -0.16 14.13 -7.70
CA HIS A 308 0.20 15.23 -6.81
C HIS A 308 1.70 15.52 -6.80
N ALA A 309 2.54 14.48 -6.78
CA ALA A 309 3.99 14.64 -6.79
C ALA A 309 4.51 15.30 -8.07
N LEU A 310 3.85 15.01 -9.19
CA LEU A 310 4.16 15.56 -10.51
C LEU A 310 3.46 16.89 -10.80
N GLU A 311 2.59 17.35 -9.88
CA GLU A 311 1.78 18.57 -9.97
C GLU A 311 0.80 18.58 -11.18
N ILE A 312 0.20 17.42 -11.46
CA ILE A 312 -0.74 17.17 -12.56
C ILE A 312 -2.05 16.51 -12.08
N GLU A 313 -2.43 16.72 -10.82
CA GLU A 313 -3.63 16.14 -10.21
C GLU A 313 -4.96 16.55 -10.87
N GLY A 314 -4.96 17.60 -11.69
CA GLY A 314 -6.11 18.03 -12.48
C GLY A 314 -6.35 17.18 -13.75
N ASP A 315 -5.45 16.27 -14.10
CA ASP A 315 -5.62 15.39 -15.26
C ASP A 315 -6.56 14.22 -14.92
N MET A 316 -7.86 14.44 -15.16
CA MET A 316 -8.90 13.47 -14.87
C MET A 316 -8.81 12.21 -15.74
N ALA A 317 -8.24 12.31 -16.95
CA ALA A 317 -8.07 11.17 -17.84
C ALA A 317 -6.98 10.23 -17.32
N LEU A 318 -5.83 10.78 -16.92
CA LEU A 318 -4.77 10.01 -16.26
C LEU A 318 -5.24 9.38 -14.95
N ARG A 319 -6.00 10.13 -14.15
CA ARG A 319 -6.59 9.60 -12.92
C ARG A 319 -7.46 8.38 -13.19
N ALA A 320 -8.39 8.47 -14.14
CA ALA A 320 -9.25 7.35 -14.51
C ALA A 320 -8.44 6.13 -14.99
N ARG A 321 -7.40 6.34 -15.80
CA ARG A 321 -6.52 5.26 -16.26
C ARG A 321 -5.71 4.60 -15.13
N ILE A 322 -5.22 5.39 -14.16
CA ILE A 322 -4.54 4.86 -12.97
C ILE A 322 -5.53 4.02 -12.14
N ASP A 323 -6.75 4.51 -11.95
CA ASP A 323 -7.78 3.79 -11.20
C ASP A 323 -8.19 2.49 -11.90
N GLU A 324 -8.27 2.46 -13.24
CA GLU A 324 -8.52 1.26 -14.05
C GLU A 324 -7.42 0.21 -13.86
N VAL A 325 -6.14 0.58 -14.00
CA VAL A 325 -5.00 -0.34 -13.79
C VAL A 325 -4.94 -0.86 -12.35
N ARG A 326 -5.40 -0.05 -11.38
CA ARG A 326 -5.46 -0.48 -9.98
C ARG A 326 -6.62 -1.41 -9.67
N SER A 327 -7.74 -1.24 -10.38
CA SER A 327 -8.97 -2.01 -10.14
C SER A 327 -9.01 -3.32 -10.95
N GLY A 328 -8.32 -3.40 -12.09
CA GLY A 328 -8.30 -4.60 -12.95
C GLY A 328 -7.81 -5.87 -12.24
N ALA A 329 -7.01 -5.74 -11.18
CA ALA A 329 -6.56 -6.88 -10.37
C ALA A 329 -7.67 -7.54 -9.52
N ASP A 330 -8.78 -6.84 -9.27
CA ASP A 330 -9.88 -7.37 -8.45
C ASP A 330 -10.90 -8.17 -9.29
N GLN A 331 -10.82 -8.14 -10.63
CA GLN A 331 -11.79 -8.78 -11.53
C GLN A 331 -11.35 -10.12 -12.12
N GLU A 332 -10.05 -10.37 -12.30
CA GLU A 332 -9.53 -11.63 -12.89
C GLU A 332 -9.47 -12.81 -11.92
N GLU A 333 -9.68 -12.61 -10.60
CA GLU A 333 -9.69 -13.70 -9.62
C GLU A 333 -11.06 -14.41 -9.44
N TYR A 334 -12.05 -14.09 -10.27
CA TYR A 334 -13.43 -14.63 -10.17
C TYR A 334 -13.93 -15.40 -11.41
N THR A 335 -13.06 -15.70 -12.38
CA THR A 335 -13.35 -16.55 -13.55
C THR A 335 -12.45 -17.76 -13.59
#